data_AF-A0A2N2DMY5-F1
#
_entry.id   AF-A0A2N2DMY5-F1
#
_cell.length_a   1.000
_cell.length_b   1.000
_cell.length_c   1.000
_cell.angle_alpha   90.00
_cell.angle_beta   90.00
_cell.angle_gamma   90.00
#
_symmetry.space_group_name_H-M   'P 1'
#
loop_
_entity.id
_entity.type
_entity.pdbx_description
1 polymer ?
#
loop_
_entity_poly.entity_id
_entity_poly.type
_entity_poly.pdbx_seq_one_letter_code
_entity_poly.pdbx_strand_id
1 'polypeptide(L)'
;MIKLANFTLHDQEEYVEKWREMGFDIDPAPRAPLIEFEKGEWTEEAILEAVYKSLAAIKSEGFDAVLIGGLSNAMAYAWLLSDRLGLEVIQSRTPRERTPDGKFIFNLTGYTRLLRPSLVKSYPDTRLIGKVMKKVRQSLGKGDTSGAVEGLIVALECLEEAVFDG
;
A
#
# COMPACT_ATOMS: atom_id res chain seq x y z
N MET A 1 -18.20 -12.39 -3.68
CA MET A 1 -17.43 -11.23 -4.15
C MET A 1 -16.74 -10.63 -2.93
N ILE A 2 -15.48 -10.24 -3.02
CA ILE A 2 -14.73 -9.70 -1.86
C ILE A 2 -15.18 -8.26 -1.63
N LYS A 3 -15.59 -7.91 -0.40
CA LYS A 3 -15.92 -6.53 -0.04
C LYS A 3 -14.65 -5.71 0.11
N LEU A 4 -14.45 -4.74 -0.77
CA LEU A 4 -13.24 -3.94 -0.87
C LEU A 4 -13.51 -2.50 -0.44
N ALA A 5 -12.82 -2.00 0.59
CA ALA A 5 -12.88 -0.59 0.97
C ALA A 5 -11.79 0.21 0.27
N ASN A 6 -12.13 1.38 -0.29
CA ASN A 6 -11.15 2.29 -0.87
C ASN A 6 -10.30 3.00 0.21
N PHE A 7 -9.18 2.39 0.61
CA PHE A 7 -8.19 2.99 1.51
C PHE A 7 -7.17 3.85 0.75
N THR A 8 -7.68 4.74 -0.09
CA THR A 8 -6.90 5.79 -0.76
C THR A 8 -7.50 7.17 -0.49
N LEU A 9 -6.87 8.22 -1.01
CA LEU A 9 -7.36 9.60 -0.93
C LEU A 9 -8.19 10.01 -2.15
N HIS A 10 -8.27 9.15 -3.17
CA HIS A 10 -8.94 9.46 -4.43
C HIS A 10 -10.20 8.61 -4.55
N ASP A 11 -11.28 9.23 -5.02
CA ASP A 11 -12.51 8.53 -5.28
C ASP A 11 -12.31 7.46 -6.37
N GLN A 12 -13.04 6.35 -6.28
CA GLN A 12 -12.94 5.21 -7.20
C GLN A 12 -14.25 4.92 -7.95
N GLU A 13 -15.21 5.85 -7.94
CA GLU A 13 -16.54 5.68 -8.55
C GLU A 13 -16.42 5.33 -10.04
N GLU A 14 -15.50 5.97 -10.77
CA GLU A 14 -15.27 5.71 -12.19
C GLU A 14 -14.76 4.28 -12.49
N TYR A 15 -14.23 3.58 -11.49
CA TYR A 15 -13.68 2.22 -11.63
C TYR A 15 -14.56 1.13 -11.02
N VAL A 16 -15.76 1.44 -10.49
CA VAL A 16 -16.61 0.47 -9.78
C VAL A 16 -16.90 -0.77 -10.62
N GLU A 17 -17.32 -0.61 -11.89
CA GLU A 17 -17.61 -1.74 -12.76
C GLU A 17 -16.36 -2.58 -13.05
N LYS A 18 -15.21 -1.92 -13.21
CA LYS A 18 -13.93 -2.60 -13.44
C LYS A 18 -13.51 -3.42 -12.22
N TRP A 19 -13.72 -2.90 -11.02
CA TRP A 19 -13.47 -3.66 -9.78
C TRP A 19 -14.42 -4.85 -9.65
N ARG A 20 -15.69 -4.71 -10.04
CA ARG A 20 -16.65 -5.83 -10.09
C ARG A 20 -16.25 -6.93 -11.07
N GLU A 21 -15.79 -6.56 -12.27
CA GLU A 21 -15.22 -7.50 -13.25
C GLU A 21 -14.02 -8.27 -12.68
N MET A 22 -13.23 -7.62 -11.82
CA MET A 22 -12.10 -8.23 -11.10
C MET A 22 -12.51 -9.04 -9.85
N GLY A 23 -13.80 -9.14 -9.54
CA GLY A 23 -14.33 -9.94 -8.44
C GLY A 23 -14.45 -9.21 -7.09
N PHE A 24 -14.42 -7.87 -7.10
CA PHE A 24 -14.55 -7.03 -5.92
C PHE A 24 -15.86 -6.24 -5.90
N ASP A 25 -16.49 -6.19 -4.75
CA ASP A 25 -17.59 -5.28 -4.44
C ASP A 25 -16.97 -4.09 -3.71
N ILE A 26 -16.59 -3.06 -4.47
CA ILE A 26 -15.87 -1.91 -3.94
C ILE A 26 -16.83 -0.86 -3.39
N ASP A 27 -16.52 -0.35 -2.19
CA ASP A 27 -16.99 0.96 -1.75
C ASP A 27 -16.01 2.02 -2.24
N PRO A 28 -16.40 2.88 -3.21
CA PRO A 28 -15.49 3.82 -3.86
C PRO A 28 -15.11 5.01 -2.99
N ALA A 29 -15.77 5.25 -1.86
CA ALA A 29 -15.54 6.44 -1.05
C ALA A 29 -14.12 6.43 -0.43
N PRO A 30 -13.34 7.53 -0.53
CA PRO A 30 -12.00 7.62 0.06
C PRO A 30 -12.04 7.45 1.58
N ARG A 31 -11.23 6.53 2.11
CA ARG A 31 -11.19 6.21 3.55
C ARG A 31 -9.79 6.28 4.18
N ALA A 32 -8.74 6.59 3.40
CA ALA A 32 -7.43 6.82 3.99
C ALA A 32 -7.39 8.14 4.77
N PRO A 33 -6.68 8.21 5.91
CA PRO A 33 -6.49 9.47 6.61
C PRO A 33 -5.63 10.43 5.76
N LEU A 34 -6.05 11.68 5.66
CA LEU A 34 -5.27 12.74 5.01
C LEU A 34 -4.14 13.19 5.95
N ILE A 35 -2.91 12.87 5.59
CA ILE A 35 -1.71 13.25 6.36
C ILE A 35 -1.05 14.47 5.69
N GLU A 36 -1.09 15.61 6.37
CA GLU A 36 -0.54 16.88 5.87
C GLU A 36 0.81 17.19 6.54
N PHE A 37 1.89 16.63 6.00
CA PHE A 37 3.23 16.77 6.57
C PHE A 37 3.71 18.23 6.65
N GLU A 38 3.24 19.10 5.77
CA GLU A 38 3.63 20.52 5.72
C GLU A 38 3.16 21.33 6.93
N LYS A 39 2.15 20.84 7.67
CA LYS A 39 1.60 21.54 8.84
C LYS A 39 2.33 21.22 10.15
N GLY A 40 3.27 20.26 10.14
CA GLY A 40 4.15 19.96 11.29
C GLY A 40 3.48 19.24 12.47
N GLU A 41 2.22 18.81 12.35
CA GLU A 41 1.43 18.22 13.45
C GLU A 41 1.46 16.69 13.49
N TRP A 42 2.01 16.03 12.47
CA TRP A 42 1.98 14.57 12.34
C TRP A 42 3.27 13.91 12.81
N THR A 43 3.19 13.14 13.90
CA THR A 43 4.24 12.17 14.29
C THR A 43 3.93 10.79 13.70
N GLU A 44 4.92 9.90 13.65
CA GLU A 44 4.71 8.53 13.17
C GLU A 44 3.69 7.76 14.02
N GLU A 45 3.65 8.00 15.34
CA GLU A 45 2.63 7.43 16.23
C GLU A 45 1.22 7.93 15.90
N ALA A 46 1.08 9.22 15.59
CA ALA A 46 -0.20 9.81 15.21
C ALA A 46 -0.68 9.25 13.86
N ILE A 47 0.23 9.08 12.89
CA ILE A 47 -0.07 8.45 11.59
C ILE A 47 -0.51 7.00 11.82
N LEU A 48 0.24 6.23 12.62
CA LEU A 48 -0.08 4.84 12.94
C LEU A 48 -1.46 4.72 13.60
N GLU A 49 -1.78 5.58 14.55
CA GLU A 49 -3.08 5.61 15.23
C GLU A 49 -4.22 5.95 14.28
N ALA A 50 -4.06 6.97 13.42
CA ALA A 50 -5.06 7.37 12.45
C ALA A 50 -5.34 6.26 11.42
N VAL A 51 -4.29 5.60 10.93
CA VAL A 51 -4.42 4.43 10.04
C VAL A 51 -5.13 3.29 10.74
N TYR A 52 -4.75 2.96 11.98
CA TYR A 52 -5.40 1.90 12.75
C TYR A 52 -6.89 2.15 12.95
N LYS A 53 -7.28 3.36 13.38
CA LYS A 53 -8.69 3.73 13.58
C LYS A 53 -9.50 3.55 12.30
N SER A 54 -8.95 4.00 11.18
CA SER A 54 -9.62 3.92 9.87
C SER A 54 -9.79 2.46 9.43
N LEU A 55 -8.76 1.62 9.59
CA LEU A 55 -8.85 0.19 9.27
C LEU A 55 -9.78 -0.58 10.21
N ALA A 56 -9.78 -0.25 11.50
CA ALA A 56 -10.66 -0.87 12.48
C ALA A 56 -12.14 -0.56 12.16
N ALA A 57 -12.45 0.69 11.78
CA ALA A 57 -13.78 1.07 11.30
C ALA A 57 -14.19 0.25 10.06
N ILE A 58 -13.33 0.20 9.04
CA ILE A 58 -13.54 -0.63 7.85
C ILE A 58 -13.80 -2.10 8.22
N LYS A 59 -13.00 -2.68 9.12
CA LYS A 59 -13.22 -4.07 9.53
C LYS A 59 -14.56 -4.24 10.23
N SER A 60 -14.96 -3.29 11.08
CA SER A 60 -16.23 -3.34 11.81
C SER A 60 -17.46 -3.19 10.90
N GLU A 61 -17.31 -2.50 9.76
CA GLU A 61 -18.33 -2.38 8.72
C GLU A 61 -18.47 -3.67 7.88
N GLY A 62 -17.60 -4.67 8.11
CA GLY A 62 -17.70 -5.99 7.50
C GLY A 62 -16.97 -6.12 6.15
N PHE A 63 -16.00 -5.27 5.87
CA PHE A 63 -15.13 -5.41 4.70
C PHE A 63 -14.11 -6.56 4.88
N ASP A 64 -13.75 -7.16 3.74
CA ASP A 64 -12.80 -8.27 3.65
C ASP A 64 -11.39 -7.78 3.30
N ALA A 65 -11.30 -6.66 2.57
CA ALA A 65 -10.07 -6.14 2.01
C ALA A 65 -10.04 -4.61 1.97
N VAL A 66 -8.84 -4.06 1.88
CA VAL A 66 -8.59 -2.64 1.60
C VAL A 66 -7.80 -2.46 0.32
N LEU A 67 -8.21 -1.47 -0.47
CA LEU A 67 -7.47 -0.98 -1.63
C LEU A 67 -6.47 0.07 -1.17
N ILE A 68 -5.20 -0.12 -1.46
CA ILE A 68 -4.15 0.89 -1.27
C ILE A 68 -3.64 1.38 -2.61
N GLY A 69 -3.18 2.64 -2.61
CA GLY A 69 -2.56 3.29 -3.76
C GLY A 69 -1.04 3.11 -3.79
N GLY A 70 -0.35 4.17 -4.21
CA GLY A 70 1.12 4.22 -4.19
C GLY A 70 1.71 4.09 -2.79
N LEU A 71 3.00 3.72 -2.71
CA LEU A 71 3.67 3.46 -1.44
C LEU A 71 3.95 4.78 -0.68
N SER A 72 3.50 4.84 0.56
CA SER A 72 3.76 5.90 1.55
C SER A 72 3.84 5.30 2.96
N ASN A 73 4.30 6.06 3.96
CA ASN A 73 4.35 5.61 5.37
C ASN A 73 2.98 5.10 5.83
N ALA A 74 1.91 5.84 5.53
CA ALA A 74 0.55 5.43 5.86
C ALA A 74 0.15 4.10 5.22
N MET A 75 0.54 3.85 3.96
CA MET A 75 0.24 2.58 3.27
C MET A 75 1.07 1.43 3.82
N ALA A 76 2.33 1.67 4.22
CA ALA A 76 3.15 0.68 4.91
C ALA A 76 2.54 0.25 6.25
N TYR A 77 2.06 1.21 7.05
CA TYR A 77 1.33 0.90 8.28
C TYR A 77 0.01 0.21 8.00
N ALA A 78 -0.71 0.62 6.96
CA ALA A 78 -1.96 -0.01 6.59
C ALA A 78 -1.75 -1.49 6.23
N TRP A 79 -0.70 -1.79 5.47
CA TRP A 79 -0.30 -3.16 5.14
C TRP A 79 0.02 -3.98 6.38
N LEU A 80 0.82 -3.44 7.30
CA LEU A 80 1.21 -4.11 8.54
C LEU A 80 0.00 -4.38 9.46
N LEU A 81 -0.87 -3.40 9.64
CA LEU A 81 -2.02 -3.48 10.56
C LEU A 81 -3.15 -4.33 9.99
N SER A 82 -3.34 -4.34 8.67
CA SER A 82 -4.38 -5.14 7.99
C SER A 82 -4.24 -6.64 8.30
N ASP A 83 -3.00 -7.15 8.43
CA ASP A 83 -2.75 -8.55 8.81
C ASP A 83 -3.36 -8.90 10.17
N ARG A 84 -3.20 -7.99 11.15
CA ARG A 84 -3.75 -8.17 12.51
C ARG A 84 -5.26 -8.09 12.54
N LEU A 85 -5.86 -7.32 11.63
CA LEU A 85 -7.30 -7.13 11.51
C LEU A 85 -7.96 -8.17 10.61
N GLY A 86 -7.19 -9.06 9.99
CA GLY A 86 -7.70 -10.04 9.02
C GLY A 86 -8.32 -9.35 7.79
N LEU A 87 -7.68 -8.29 7.30
CA LEU A 87 -8.00 -7.61 6.05
C LEU A 87 -6.96 -8.00 4.99
N GLU A 88 -7.42 -8.34 3.79
CA GLU A 88 -6.52 -8.44 2.63
C GLU A 88 -6.12 -7.04 2.14
N VAL A 89 -4.93 -6.94 1.55
CA VAL A 89 -4.44 -5.68 0.99
C VAL A 89 -4.30 -5.84 -0.51
N ILE A 90 -5.08 -5.05 -1.23
CA ILE A 90 -5.14 -5.01 -2.69
C ILE A 90 -4.46 -3.71 -3.12
N GLN A 91 -3.48 -3.80 -4.02
CA GLN A 91 -2.84 -2.63 -4.61
C GLN A 91 -3.30 -2.48 -6.05
N SER A 92 -3.84 -1.32 -6.41
CA SER A 92 -4.18 -1.02 -7.80
C SER A 92 -2.94 -0.94 -8.67
N ARG A 93 -2.98 -1.54 -9.86
CA ARG A 93 -1.98 -1.32 -10.92
C ARG A 93 -2.46 -0.19 -11.80
N THR A 94 -1.86 0.98 -11.63
CA THR A 94 -2.17 2.19 -12.39
C THR A 94 -0.88 2.71 -13.03
N PRO A 95 -0.45 2.19 -14.19
CA PRO A 95 0.69 2.74 -14.91
C PRO A 95 0.53 4.25 -15.08
N ARG A 96 1.57 5.00 -14.71
CA ARG A 96 1.60 6.45 -14.82
C ARG A 96 1.85 6.82 -16.28
N GLU A 97 0.81 7.21 -16.98
CA GLU A 97 0.93 7.76 -18.32
C GLU A 97 0.95 9.28 -18.23
N ARG A 98 1.90 9.91 -18.93
CA ARG A 98 1.94 11.37 -19.05
C ARG A 98 1.25 11.79 -20.33
N THR A 99 0.32 12.73 -20.21
CA THR A 99 -0.25 13.40 -21.37
C THR A 99 0.76 14.36 -22.00
N PRO A 100 0.54 14.79 -23.27
CA PRO A 100 1.37 15.82 -23.90
C PRO A 100 1.44 17.15 -23.13
N ASP A 101 0.42 17.49 -22.33
CA ASP A 101 0.39 18.67 -21.44
C ASP A 101 0.98 18.41 -20.04
N GLY A 102 1.60 17.23 -19.82
CA GLY A 102 2.36 16.92 -18.60
C GLY A 102 1.51 16.44 -17.41
N LYS A 103 0.21 16.20 -17.60
CA LYS A 103 -0.65 15.62 -16.57
C LYS A 103 -0.45 14.12 -16.48
N PHE A 104 -0.71 13.56 -15.31
CA PHE A 104 -0.74 12.11 -15.11
C PHE A 104 -2.16 11.59 -15.33
N ILE A 105 -2.29 10.52 -16.11
CA ILE A 105 -3.49 9.70 -16.19
C ILE A 105 -3.22 8.41 -15.44
N PHE A 106 -4.16 8.02 -14.59
CA PHE A 106 -4.11 6.79 -13.81
C PHE A 106 -5.08 5.78 -14.41
N ASN A 107 -4.62 5.00 -15.37
CA ASN A 107 -5.45 3.94 -15.95
C ASN A 107 -5.38 2.69 -15.06
N LEU A 108 -6.45 2.35 -14.35
CA LEU A 108 -6.52 1.07 -13.63
C LEU A 108 -6.38 -0.07 -14.65
N THR A 109 -5.32 -0.88 -14.61
CA THR A 109 -5.11 -2.01 -15.54
C THR A 109 -5.24 -3.37 -14.87
N GLY A 110 -5.19 -3.41 -13.55
CA GLY A 110 -5.33 -4.63 -12.76
C GLY A 110 -5.04 -4.37 -11.29
N TYR A 111 -4.73 -5.44 -10.55
CA TYR A 111 -4.39 -5.36 -9.14
C TYR A 111 -3.32 -6.38 -8.77
N THR A 112 -2.65 -6.13 -7.66
CA THR A 112 -1.81 -7.10 -6.96
C THR A 112 -2.43 -7.34 -5.58
N ARG A 113 -2.57 -8.61 -5.18
CA ARG A 113 -2.83 -8.95 -3.78
C ARG A 113 -1.50 -9.03 -3.06
N LEU A 114 -1.27 -8.14 -2.10
CA LEU A 114 -0.01 -8.15 -1.34
C LEU A 114 0.05 -9.37 -0.42
N LEU A 115 1.26 -9.91 -0.28
CA LEU A 115 1.51 -10.93 0.73
C LEU A 115 1.25 -10.37 2.11
N ARG A 116 0.72 -11.21 3.00
CA ARG A 116 0.54 -10.83 4.40
C ARG A 116 1.92 -10.62 5.06
N PRO A 117 2.09 -9.57 5.88
CA PRO A 117 3.30 -9.34 6.67
C PRO A 117 3.79 -10.59 7.42
N SER A 118 2.89 -11.34 8.06
CA SER A 118 3.20 -12.61 8.72
C SER A 118 3.84 -13.66 7.80
N LEU A 119 3.39 -13.74 6.54
CA LEU A 119 3.97 -14.64 5.54
C LEU A 119 5.34 -14.16 5.06
N VAL A 120 5.49 -12.85 4.82
CA VAL A 120 6.79 -12.25 4.47
C VAL A 120 7.82 -12.50 5.56
N LYS A 121 7.43 -12.38 6.83
CA LYS A 121 8.32 -12.67 7.98
C LYS A 121 8.78 -14.13 8.02
N SER A 122 7.95 -15.06 7.55
CA SER A 122 8.27 -16.49 7.50
C SER A 122 9.03 -16.92 6.24
N TYR A 123 9.35 -15.99 5.33
CA TYR A 123 9.92 -16.34 4.04
C TYR A 123 11.33 -16.96 4.20
N PRO A 124 11.58 -18.18 3.68
CA PRO A 124 12.74 -18.98 4.05
C PRO A 124 14.05 -18.56 3.37
N ASP A 125 13.99 -17.78 2.27
CA ASP A 125 15.20 -17.40 1.54
C ASP A 125 15.86 -16.13 2.11
N THR A 126 16.74 -16.35 3.06
CA THR A 126 17.59 -15.31 3.67
C THR A 126 18.52 -14.62 2.66
N ARG A 127 18.73 -15.16 1.45
CA ARG A 127 19.52 -14.49 0.40
C ARG A 127 18.77 -13.34 -0.24
N LEU A 128 17.47 -13.47 -0.46
CA LEU A 128 16.63 -12.39 -0.99
C LEU A 128 16.49 -11.28 0.05
N ILE A 129 16.19 -11.65 1.30
CA ILE A 129 16.19 -10.71 2.44
C ILE A 129 17.56 -10.05 2.59
N GLY A 130 18.67 -10.80 2.45
CA GLY A 130 20.02 -10.26 2.49
C GLY A 130 20.31 -9.25 1.38
N LYS A 131 19.87 -9.52 0.13
CA LYS A 131 20.00 -8.59 -1.00
C LYS A 131 19.17 -7.32 -0.80
N VAL A 132 17.93 -7.48 -0.37
CA VAL A 132 17.01 -6.40 -0.02
C VAL A 132 17.61 -5.54 1.08
N MET A 133 17.98 -6.14 2.22
CA MET A 133 18.53 -5.43 3.37
C MET A 133 19.87 -4.75 3.05
N LYS A 134 20.66 -5.31 2.12
CA LYS A 134 21.88 -4.65 1.61
C LYS A 134 21.55 -3.41 0.77
N LYS A 135 20.58 -3.47 -0.15
CA LYS A 135 20.10 -2.31 -0.93
C LYS A 135 19.48 -1.24 -0.02
N VAL A 136 18.70 -1.65 0.98
CA VAL A 136 18.15 -0.75 2.02
C VAL A 136 19.28 -0.06 2.77
N ARG A 137 20.24 -0.80 3.34
CA ARG A 137 21.38 -0.20 4.07
C ARG A 137 22.23 0.74 3.22
N GLN A 138 22.41 0.44 1.92
CA GLN A 138 23.12 1.32 0.99
C GLN A 138 22.37 2.63 0.74
N SER A 139 21.04 2.61 0.80
CA SER A 139 20.19 3.81 0.67
C SER A 139 20.19 4.61 1.98
N LEU A 140 20.11 3.94 3.14
CA LEU A 140 20.13 4.55 4.47
C LEU A 140 21.48 5.13 4.90
N GLY A 141 22.59 4.62 4.36
CA GLY A 141 23.94 5.15 4.62
C GLY A 141 24.18 6.59 4.12
N LYS A 142 23.18 7.20 3.45
CA LYS A 142 23.22 8.59 3.00
C LYS A 142 22.64 9.59 4.01
N GLY A 143 22.21 9.14 5.19
CA GLY A 143 21.99 10.01 6.35
C GLY A 143 20.63 10.70 6.43
N ASP A 144 19.54 10.04 6.05
CA ASP A 144 18.18 10.55 6.29
C ASP A 144 17.38 9.56 7.15
N THR A 145 16.72 10.07 8.19
CA THR A 145 16.00 9.29 9.23
C THR A 145 14.56 8.92 8.85
N SER A 146 14.13 9.12 7.60
CA SER A 146 12.90 8.51 7.03
C SER A 146 13.02 6.97 6.80
N GLY A 147 14.15 6.40 7.22
CA GLY A 147 14.72 5.17 6.68
C GLY A 147 13.98 3.84 6.91
N ALA A 148 13.02 3.78 7.82
CA ALA A 148 12.24 2.56 7.98
C ALA A 148 11.26 2.35 6.82
N VAL A 149 10.69 3.44 6.30
CA VAL A 149 9.70 3.38 5.21
C VAL A 149 10.39 3.35 3.85
N GLU A 150 11.45 4.13 3.62
CA GLU A 150 12.28 3.94 2.43
C GLU A 150 12.86 2.53 2.37
N GLY A 151 13.25 1.96 3.52
CA GLY A 151 13.68 0.58 3.60
C GLY A 151 12.60 -0.42 3.22
N LEU A 152 11.34 -0.15 3.57
CA LEU A 152 10.19 -0.99 3.20
C LEU A 152 9.82 -0.82 1.72
N ILE A 153 9.88 0.40 1.19
CA ILE A 153 9.62 0.73 -0.22
C ILE A 153 10.66 0.04 -1.10
N VAL A 154 11.95 0.22 -0.79
CA VAL A 154 13.04 -0.46 -1.50
C VAL A 154 12.92 -1.97 -1.38
N ALA A 155 12.46 -2.49 -0.24
CA ALA A 155 12.21 -3.93 -0.07
C ALA A 155 11.06 -4.43 -0.96
N LEU A 156 9.98 -3.67 -1.09
CA LEU A 156 8.84 -3.99 -1.94
C LEU A 156 9.21 -3.90 -3.42
N GLU A 157 9.94 -2.86 -3.85
CA GLU A 157 10.45 -2.71 -5.23
C GLU A 157 11.41 -3.85 -5.61
N CYS A 158 12.28 -4.28 -4.69
CA CYS A 158 13.18 -5.41 -4.92
C CYS A 158 12.46 -6.76 -4.98
N LEU A 159 11.34 -6.90 -4.27
CA LEU A 159 10.47 -8.08 -4.37
C LEU A 159 9.73 -8.10 -5.71
N GLU A 160 9.33 -6.94 -6.22
CA GLU A 160 8.79 -6.82 -7.59
C GLU A 160 9.84 -7.18 -8.65
N GLU A 161 11.09 -6.73 -8.56
CA GLU A 161 12.12 -7.15 -9.54
C GLU A 161 12.37 -8.67 -9.49
N ALA A 162 12.46 -9.26 -8.30
CA ALA A 162 12.82 -10.67 -8.12
C ALA A 162 11.72 -11.67 -8.49
N VAL A 163 10.45 -11.25 -8.46
CA VAL A 163 9.30 -12.10 -8.82
C VAL A 163 9.02 -12.09 -10.32
N PHE A 164 9.50 -11.09 -11.06
CA PHE A 164 9.18 -10.89 -12.48
C PHE A 164 10.34 -11.18 -13.46
N ASP A 165 11.56 -11.41 -12.95
CA ASP A 165 12.72 -11.90 -13.74
C ASP A 165 12.89 -13.44 -13.72
N GLY A 166 11.84 -14.18 -13.34
CA GLY A 166 11.82 -15.65 -13.23
C GLY A 166 10.84 -16.34 -14.15
#